data_AF-A0A350P1L2-F1
#
_entry.id   AF-A0A350P1L2-F1
#
_cell.length_a   1.000
_cell.length_b   1.000
_cell.length_c   1.000
_cell.angle_alpha   90.00
_cell.angle_beta   90.00
_cell.angle_gamma   90.00
#
_symmetry.space_group_name_H-M   'P 1'
#
loop_
_entity.id
_entity.type
_entity.pdbx_description
1 polymer ?
#
loop_
_entity_poly.entity_id
_entity_poly.type
_entity_poly.pdbx_seq_one_letter_code
_entity_poly.pdbx_strand_id
1 'polypeptide(L)' 'FERDLIRERTKAGLTAAAARGRKGGRKPVVTADKLQRAREHIANGLNVREAATRLKVSKTALYTALQSTSAADS' A
#
# COMPACT_ATOMS: atom_id res chain seq x y z
N PHE A 1 22.97 -16.33 -23.10
CA PHE A 1 22.96 -15.29 -24.15
C PHE A 1 21.57 -14.71 -24.40
N GLU A 2 20.62 -15.41 -25.03
CA GLU A 2 19.29 -14.82 -25.32
C GLU A 2 18.47 -14.48 -24.06
N ARG A 3 18.43 -15.39 -23.07
CA ARG A 3 17.73 -15.14 -21.79
C ARG A 3 18.31 -13.95 -21.03
N ASP A 4 19.62 -13.78 -21.09
CA ASP A 4 20.31 -12.68 -20.42
C ASP A 4 20.02 -11.36 -21.12
N LEU A 5 20.04 -11.35 -22.46
CA LEU A 5 19.69 -10.19 -23.27
C LEU A 5 18.23 -9.72 -23.03
N ILE A 6 17.29 -10.66 -22.92
CA ILE A 6 15.88 -10.34 -22.61
C ILE A 6 15.73 -9.74 -21.20
N ARG A 7 16.44 -10.29 -20.21
CA ARG A 7 16.44 -9.77 -18.83
C ARG A 7 17.02 -8.36 -18.77
N GLU A 8 18.15 -8.12 -19.43
CA GLU A 8 18.79 -6.80 -19.51
C GLU A 8 17.83 -5.76 -20.13
N ARG A 9 17.19 -6.10 -21.24
CA ARG A 9 16.21 -5.22 -21.89
C ARG A 9 15.01 -4.90 -21.00
N THR A 10 14.52 -5.90 -20.26
CA THR A 10 13.38 -5.73 -19.35
C THR A 10 13.75 -4.81 -18.19
N LYS A 11 14.92 -5.01 -17.58
CA LYS A 11 15.43 -4.14 -16.51
C LYS A 11 15.60 -2.69 -17.00
N ALA A 12 16.21 -2.50 -18.17
CA ALA A 12 16.38 -1.17 -18.76
C ALA A 12 15.02 -0.45 -18.96
N GLY A 13 14.00 -1.19 -19.43
CA GLY A 13 12.64 -0.67 -19.53
C GLY A 13 12.00 -0.31 -18.19
N LEU A 14 12.18 -1.14 -17.16
CA LEU A 14 11.70 -0.86 -15.80
C LEU A 14 12.38 0.38 -15.20
N THR A 15 13.69 0.53 -15.39
CA THR A 15 14.46 1.71 -14.94
C THR A 15 13.98 2.97 -15.64
N ALA A 16 13.78 2.93 -16.97
CA ALA A 16 13.25 4.07 -17.72
C ALA A 16 11.83 4.45 -17.27
N ALA A 17 10.97 3.48 -16.95
CA ALA A 17 9.64 3.73 -16.42
C ALA A 17 9.68 4.35 -15.01
N ALA A 18 10.57 3.87 -14.14
CA ALA A 18 10.78 4.42 -12.80
C ALA A 18 11.30 5.87 -12.86
N ALA A 19 12.22 6.19 -13.78
CA ALA A 19 12.71 7.55 -14.01
C ALA A 19 11.59 8.51 -14.46
N ARG A 20 10.56 8.00 -15.14
CA ARG A 20 9.34 8.75 -15.49
C ARG A 20 8.33 8.85 -14.34
N GLY A 21 8.68 8.39 -13.13
CA GLY A 21 7.84 8.45 -11.94
C GLY A 21 6.85 7.28 -11.78
N ARG A 22 6.93 6.24 -12.63
CA ARG A 22 6.06 5.07 -12.49
C ARG A 22 6.51 4.22 -11.29
N LYS A 23 5.71 4.21 -10.22
CA LYS A 23 5.84 3.22 -9.14
C LYS A 23 5.24 1.88 -9.58
N GLY A 24 6.10 0.89 -9.86
CA GLY A 24 5.69 -0.49 -10.12
C GLY A 24 5.25 -1.23 -8.84
N GLY A 25 4.78 -2.47 -9.01
CA GLY A 25 4.37 -3.33 -7.89
C GLY A 25 2.87 -3.30 -7.57
N ARG A 26 2.49 -3.99 -6.48
CA ARG A 26 1.10 -4.11 -6.03
C ARG A 26 0.66 -2.80 -5.35
N LYS A 27 -0.49 -2.26 -5.78
CA LYS A 27 -1.08 -1.09 -5.13
C LYS A 27 -1.50 -1.42 -3.68
N PRO A 28 -1.33 -0.49 -2.72
CA PRO A 28 -1.81 -0.67 -1.35
C PRO A 28 -3.31 -0.94 -1.33
N VAL A 29 -3.74 -1.93 -0.54
CA VAL A 29 -5.17 -2.28 -0.37
C VAL A 29 -5.90 -1.26 0.50
N VAL A 30 -5.17 -0.70 1.46
CA VAL A 30 -5.63 0.39 2.34
C VAL A 30 -5.19 1.70 1.68
N THR A 31 -6.16 2.40 1.11
CA THR A 31 -5.97 3.74 0.55
C THR A 31 -6.07 4.79 1.66
N ALA A 32 -5.66 6.03 1.37
CA ALA A 32 -5.79 7.16 2.29
C ALA A 32 -7.24 7.31 2.80
N ASP A 33 -8.22 7.27 1.91
CA ASP A 33 -9.65 7.36 2.26
C ASP A 33 -10.09 6.26 3.22
N LYS A 34 -9.62 5.02 3.00
CA LYS A 34 -9.93 3.90 3.90
C LYS A 34 -9.26 4.07 5.25
N LEU A 35 -8.05 4.61 5.28
CA LEU A 35 -7.34 4.95 6.53
C LEU A 35 -8.09 6.03 7.31
N GLN A 36 -8.56 7.07 6.64
CA GLN A 36 -9.35 8.14 7.26
C GLN A 36 -10.65 7.59 7.86
N ARG A 37 -11.43 6.85 7.08
CA ARG A 37 -12.66 6.21 7.59
C ARG A 37 -12.39 5.23 8.72
N ALA A 38 -11.26 4.52 8.68
CA ALA A 38 -10.86 3.63 9.77
C ALA A 38 -10.61 4.40 11.07
N ARG A 39 -9.93 5.55 10.99
CA ARG A 39 -9.70 6.44 12.13
C ARG A 39 -11.00 6.99 12.69
N GLU A 40 -11.93 7.41 11.83
CA GLU A 40 -13.26 7.87 12.23
C GLU A 40 -14.05 6.78 12.95
N HIS A 41 -14.05 5.55 12.43
CA HIS A 41 -14.69 4.43 13.11
C HIS A 41 -14.07 4.13 14.48
N ILE A 42 -12.74 4.17 14.58
CA ILE A 42 -12.04 3.97 15.86
C ILE A 42 -12.35 5.10 16.85
N ALA A 43 -12.39 6.36 16.39
CA ALA A 43 -12.77 7.51 17.21
C ALA A 43 -14.22 7.42 17.71
N ASN A 44 -15.11 6.82 16.90
CA ASN A 44 -16.49 6.53 17.28
C ASN A 44 -16.63 5.30 18.20
N GLY A 45 -15.51 4.75 18.72
CA GLY A 45 -15.49 3.68 19.72
C GLY A 45 -15.46 2.26 19.15
N LEU A 46 -15.35 2.08 17.83
CA LEU A 46 -15.23 0.74 17.25
C LEU A 46 -13.83 0.15 17.46
N ASN A 47 -13.78 -1.17 17.64
CA ASN A 47 -12.51 -1.89 17.61
C ASN A 47 -11.94 -1.94 16.18
N VAL A 48 -10.61 -1.95 16.06
CA VAL A 48 -9.85 -2.07 14.81
C VAL A 48 -10.35 -3.25 13.94
N ARG A 49 -10.74 -4.37 14.58
CA ARG A 49 -11.28 -5.54 13.87
C ARG A 49 -12.65 -5.26 13.22
N GLU A 50 -13.51 -4.52 13.91
CA GLU A 50 -14.84 -4.15 13.42
C GLU A 50 -14.72 -3.09 12.31
N ALA A 51 -13.85 -2.10 12.50
CA ALA A 51 -13.53 -1.10 11.49
C ALA A 51 -12.99 -1.76 10.20
N ALA A 52 -12.06 -2.71 10.32
CA ALA A 52 -11.52 -3.47 9.18
C ALA A 52 -12.62 -4.25 8.44
N THR A 53 -13.53 -4.88 9.19
CA THR A 53 -14.66 -5.64 8.64
C THR A 53 -15.61 -4.73 7.85
N ARG A 54 -15.97 -3.56 8.41
CA ARG A 54 -16.82 -2.55 7.73
C ARG A 54 -16.16 -2.02 6.46
N LEU A 55 -14.83 -1.84 6.48
CA LEU A 55 -14.06 -1.34 5.35
C LEU A 55 -13.65 -2.43 4.35
N LYS A 56 -14.05 -3.69 4.57
CA LYS A 56 -13.72 -4.86 3.75
C LYS A 56 -12.21 -5.00 3.50
N VAL A 57 -11.41 -4.77 4.54
CA VAL A 57 -9.94 -4.96 4.51
C VAL A 57 -9.53 -5.93 5.61
N SER A 58 -8.42 -6.63 5.41
CA SER A 58 -7.93 -7.54 6.45
C SER A 58 -7.45 -6.74 7.67
N LYS A 59 -7.63 -7.32 8.86
CA LYS A 59 -7.12 -6.78 10.13
C LYS A 59 -5.64 -6.41 9.99
N THR A 60 -4.82 -7.34 9.49
CA THR A 60 -3.38 -7.16 9.30
C THR A 60 -3.05 -5.97 8.39
N ALA A 61 -3.75 -5.82 7.26
CA ALA A 61 -3.51 -4.69 6.36
C ALA A 61 -3.85 -3.36 7.02
N LEU A 62 -4.92 -3.31 7.83
CA LEU A 62 -5.29 -2.10 8.57
C LEU A 62 -4.25 -1.75 9.64
N TYR A 63 -3.73 -2.73 10.38
CA TYR A 63 -2.67 -2.51 11.38
C TYR A 63 -1.40 -1.96 10.74
N THR A 64 -0.92 -2.59 9.65
CA THR A 64 0.28 -2.13 8.95
C THR A 64 0.09 -0.71 8.43
N ALA A 65 -1.09 -0.39 7.89
CA ALA A 65 -1.41 0.95 7.42
C ALA A 65 -1.38 1.99 8.55
N LEU A 66 -2.02 1.70 9.69
CA LEU A 66 -2.03 2.58 10.85
C LEU A 66 -0.62 2.83 11.42
N GLN A 67 0.21 1.78 11.49
CA GLN A 67 1.58 1.87 12.00
C GLN A 67 2.53 2.57 11.02
N SER A 68 2.31 2.42 9.71
CA SER A 68 3.08 3.13 8.69
C SER A 68 2.84 4.63 8.70
N THR A 69 1.63 5.08 9.07
CA THR A 69 1.37 6.52 9.19
C THR A 69 2.03 7.13 10.42
N SER A 70 2.07 6.44 11.55
CA SER A 70 2.77 6.97 12.74
C SER A 70 4.27 7.18 12.51
N ALA A 71 4.88 6.43 11.60
CA ALA A 71 6.29 6.59 11.24
C ALA A 71 6.56 7.70 10.19
N ALA A 72 5.52 8.23 9.55
CA ALA A 72 5.63 9.31 8.56
C ALA A 72 5.34 10.71 9.15
N ASP A 73 4.65 10.76 10.30
CA ASP A 73 4.36 11.98 11.07
C ASP A 73 5.41 12.27 12.17
N SER A 74 6.54 11.54 12.20
CA SER A 74 7.71 11.77 13.06
C SER A 74 8.93 12.13 12.23
#